data_AF-A0A6U3H3K1-F1
#
_entry.id   AF-A0A6U3H3K1-F1
#
_cell.length_a   1.000
_cell.length_b   1.000
_cell.length_c   1.000
_cell.angle_alpha   90.00
_cell.angle_beta   90.00
_cell.angle_gamma   90.00
#
_symmetry.space_group_name_H-M   'P 1'
#
loop_
_entity.id
_entity.type
_entity.pdbx_description
1 polymer ?
#
loop_
_entity_poly.entity_id
_entity_poly.type
_entity_poly.pdbx_seq_one_letter_code
_entity_poly.pdbx_strand_id
1 'polypeptide(L)'
;MDLFLIPGPSPPAVLRQYAALTGTTQMPPQFALGYHQCRWNYRDEDDVAQVDAGFDTHDIPYDVLWLDIEHTDGKRYMTWDKSVFPTPKRMIDDVASRGRKMVTIVDPHVKKDENYAIYKEAEQKRFYVQKPDGTDFDGWCWPGSSTYLDVTSPKVREWWAGKFALDSYHGSTTDLYIWNDMNEPSVFNGPEVTMQKDLMHHGGVEHREVHNAFGMYYHAATADGIRRRNDERPFVLSRAFFAGTQRVGPIWTGDNAADWDHLRVSLPMVMTLGLTGLTFSGADVGGFFGNPDAELMTRWYQMGIYYPFFRGHAHLDTKRREPWLFGDDSTALIRAAIRRRYQLMPYLYTLFEAAHREGAPVTRALWYEFPADHHTLDKEDAVMLGPAVLVHPVLHAGATQVTVYLPEGIWYDMDTNAVHRGPKTFDYPVTMADTPTFVRGGYIIVRRDRSRRSTAAMAADPFTVIVAPDEAGNAVGEVYLDDGKSFQYQTGAFSRRALTFTAFSKLECSAPVTASAAAGGVGGAAAEGATAETKGAGAGGAGAAALPVSA
;
A
#
# COMPACT_ATOMS: atom_id res chain seq x y z
N MET A 1 -6.45 -21.62 -22.42
CA MET A 1 -5.17 -21.22 -21.82
C MET A 1 -4.87 -19.83 -22.31
N ASP A 2 -4.67 -18.89 -21.40
CA ASP A 2 -4.27 -17.51 -21.70
C ASP A 2 -2.92 -17.28 -20.99
N LEU A 3 -1.91 -16.84 -21.73
CA LEU A 3 -0.51 -16.81 -21.27
C LEU A 3 0.21 -15.61 -21.88
N PHE A 4 0.80 -14.79 -21.02
CA PHE A 4 1.65 -13.65 -21.41
C PHE A 4 3.10 -13.96 -21.09
N LEU A 5 3.98 -13.85 -22.10
CA LEU A 5 5.43 -13.93 -21.91
C LEU A 5 5.99 -12.51 -21.80
N ILE A 6 6.69 -12.22 -20.70
CA ILE A 6 7.21 -10.89 -20.37
C ILE A 6 8.75 -10.95 -20.41
N PRO A 7 9.39 -10.58 -21.53
CA PRO A 7 10.79 -10.92 -21.79
C PRO A 7 11.82 -9.98 -21.15
N GLY A 8 11.42 -8.85 -20.55
CA GLY A 8 12.36 -7.89 -19.95
C GLY A 8 12.97 -6.91 -20.97
N PRO A 9 14.29 -6.60 -20.92
CA PRO A 9 15.38 -7.48 -20.45
C PRO A 9 15.87 -7.26 -19.02
N SER A 10 15.35 -6.27 -18.29
CA SER A 10 15.73 -5.97 -16.90
C SER A 10 14.55 -6.12 -15.94
N PRO A 11 14.79 -6.28 -14.62
CA PRO A 11 13.68 -6.36 -13.66
C PRO A 11 12.71 -5.17 -13.73
N PRO A 12 13.16 -3.89 -13.83
CA PRO A 12 12.25 -2.78 -14.07
C PRO A 12 11.46 -2.87 -15.39
N ALA A 13 12.06 -3.39 -16.46
CA ALA A 13 11.38 -3.56 -17.75
C ALA A 13 10.27 -4.63 -17.67
N VAL A 14 10.53 -5.74 -16.98
CA VAL A 14 9.53 -6.79 -16.72
C VAL A 14 8.32 -6.22 -15.98
N LEU A 15 8.55 -5.47 -14.90
CA LEU A 15 7.45 -4.89 -14.13
C LEU A 15 6.67 -3.83 -14.92
N ARG A 16 7.33 -2.99 -15.73
CA ARG A 16 6.64 -2.07 -16.64
C ARG A 16 5.75 -2.78 -17.65
N GLN A 17 6.24 -3.89 -18.24
CA GLN A 17 5.47 -4.71 -19.17
C GLN A 17 4.27 -5.39 -18.47
N TYR A 18 4.47 -5.89 -17.25
CA TYR A 18 3.37 -6.44 -16.43
C TYR A 18 2.33 -5.38 -16.06
N ALA A 19 2.78 -4.18 -15.69
CA ALA A 19 1.92 -3.04 -15.39
C ALA A 19 1.17 -2.52 -16.62
N ALA A 20 1.71 -2.67 -17.83
CA ALA A 20 0.97 -2.35 -19.06
C ALA A 20 -0.22 -3.30 -19.29
N LEU A 21 -0.14 -4.54 -18.80
CA LEU A 21 -1.24 -5.53 -18.88
C LEU A 21 -2.25 -5.35 -17.75
N THR A 22 -1.77 -5.06 -16.53
CA THR A 22 -2.58 -5.13 -15.30
C THR A 22 -2.78 -3.77 -14.62
N GLY A 23 -2.26 -2.69 -15.18
CA GLY A 23 -2.26 -1.36 -14.59
C GLY A 23 -1.21 -1.17 -13.50
N THR A 24 -1.04 0.07 -13.08
CA THR A 24 -0.09 0.49 -12.04
C THR A 24 -0.76 0.70 -10.69
N THR A 25 0.05 0.91 -9.65
CA THR A 25 -0.43 1.24 -8.30
C THR A 25 -1.29 2.51 -8.36
N GLN A 26 -2.46 2.52 -7.72
CA GLN A 26 -3.21 3.76 -7.54
C GLN A 26 -2.41 4.72 -6.67
N MET A 27 -2.32 6.00 -7.05
CA MET A 27 -1.69 6.99 -6.18
C MET A 27 -2.45 7.06 -4.86
N PRO A 28 -1.84 6.72 -3.71
CA PRO A 28 -2.55 6.68 -2.43
C PRO A 28 -2.85 8.10 -1.94
N PRO A 29 -3.89 8.28 -1.10
CA PRO A 29 -3.98 9.49 -0.29
C PRO A 29 -2.83 9.49 0.73
N GLN A 30 -2.24 10.65 1.01
CA GLN A 30 -0.99 10.75 1.77
C GLN A 30 -1.09 10.16 3.19
N PHE A 31 -2.24 10.31 3.86
CA PHE A 31 -2.47 9.76 5.20
C PHE A 31 -2.31 8.24 5.25
N ALA A 32 -2.58 7.54 4.15
CA ALA A 32 -2.52 6.09 4.07
C ALA A 32 -1.07 5.54 4.12
N LEU A 33 -0.08 6.42 3.98
CA LEU A 33 1.32 6.08 4.16
C LEU A 33 1.79 6.32 5.61
N GLY A 34 0.96 6.93 6.46
CA GLY A 34 1.24 7.15 7.87
C GLY A 34 1.19 5.85 8.69
N TYR A 35 1.18 5.99 10.02
CA TYR A 35 0.95 4.86 10.91
C TYR A 35 -0.54 4.64 11.14
N HIS A 36 -0.95 3.37 11.03
CA HIS A 36 -2.31 2.89 11.25
C HIS A 36 -2.38 2.10 12.56
N GLN A 37 -3.23 2.53 13.49
CA GLN A 37 -3.44 1.85 14.76
C GLN A 37 -4.76 1.06 14.74
N CYS A 38 -4.68 -0.24 14.98
CA CYS A 38 -5.81 -1.17 14.96
C CYS A 38 -5.70 -2.23 16.08
N ARG A 39 -6.83 -2.85 16.42
CA ARG A 39 -6.94 -4.14 17.11
C ARG A 39 -8.37 -4.68 16.96
N TRP A 40 -8.53 -5.98 17.18
CA TRP A 40 -9.80 -6.61 17.52
C TRP A 40 -9.98 -6.59 19.05
N ASN A 41 -10.87 -5.80 19.62
CA ASN A 41 -11.50 -4.58 19.11
C ASN A 41 -11.14 -3.40 20.03
N TYR A 42 -11.31 -2.17 19.56
CA TYR A 42 -11.60 -1.07 20.49
C TYR A 42 -13.05 -1.19 20.96
N ARG A 43 -13.26 -1.01 22.26
CA ARG A 43 -14.50 -1.42 22.93
C ARG A 43 -15.69 -0.50 22.59
N ASP A 44 -15.46 0.80 22.60
CA ASP A 44 -16.48 1.85 22.54
C ASP A 44 -15.86 3.20 22.13
N GLU A 45 -16.69 4.25 22.04
CA GLU A 45 -16.26 5.62 21.72
C GLU A 45 -15.23 6.17 22.72
N ASP A 46 -15.32 5.82 24.00
CA ASP A 46 -14.41 6.29 25.05
C ASP A 46 -13.02 5.65 24.90
N ASP A 47 -12.96 4.36 24.56
CA ASP A 47 -11.70 3.66 24.25
C ASP A 47 -11.03 4.27 23.02
N VAL A 48 -11.80 4.59 21.97
CA VAL A 48 -11.30 5.32 20.79
C VAL A 48 -10.70 6.67 21.19
N ALA A 49 -11.42 7.45 22.00
CA ALA A 49 -10.94 8.76 22.47
C ALA A 49 -9.68 8.64 23.33
N GLN A 50 -9.59 7.63 24.20
CA GLN A 50 -8.42 7.37 25.04
C GLN A 50 -7.20 6.98 24.20
N VAL A 51 -7.38 6.17 23.16
CA VAL A 51 -6.29 5.79 22.25
C VAL A 51 -5.82 7.00 21.44
N ASP A 52 -6.73 7.77 20.84
CA ASP A 52 -6.40 9.00 20.10
C ASP A 52 -5.63 10.02 20.96
N ALA A 53 -6.07 10.22 22.21
CA ALA A 53 -5.37 11.06 23.18
C ALA A 53 -4.04 10.45 23.65
N GLY A 54 -3.94 9.12 23.72
CA GLY A 54 -2.73 8.39 24.10
C GLY A 54 -1.56 8.67 23.16
N PHE A 55 -1.81 8.72 21.85
CA PHE A 55 -0.77 9.10 20.88
C PHE A 55 -0.26 10.52 21.06
N ASP A 56 -1.15 11.48 21.32
CA ASP A 56 -0.76 12.87 21.59
C ASP A 56 0.01 12.97 22.92
N THR A 57 -0.45 12.27 23.96
CA THR A 57 0.18 12.25 25.30
C THR A 57 1.60 11.69 25.25
N HIS A 58 1.81 10.63 24.47
CA HIS A 58 3.10 9.99 24.34
C HIS A 58 3.92 10.51 23.16
N ASP A 59 3.47 11.56 22.48
CA ASP A 59 4.18 12.22 21.38
C ASP A 59 4.57 11.26 20.23
N ILE A 60 3.64 10.36 19.91
CA ILE A 60 3.76 9.35 18.85
C ILE A 60 2.84 9.76 17.68
N PRO A 61 3.38 9.97 16.47
CA PRO A 61 2.54 10.28 15.30
C PRO A 61 1.65 9.09 14.91
N TYR A 62 0.42 9.34 14.48
CA TYR A 62 -0.38 8.37 13.74
C TYR A 62 -1.44 9.06 12.88
N ASP A 63 -1.92 8.37 11.84
CA ASP A 63 -2.88 8.94 10.88
C ASP A 63 -4.25 8.28 10.94
N VAL A 64 -4.34 6.98 11.27
CA VAL A 64 -5.61 6.25 11.14
C VAL A 64 -5.90 5.36 12.34
N LEU A 65 -7.11 5.49 12.91
CA LEU A 65 -7.65 4.60 13.93
C LEU A 65 -8.69 3.66 13.33
N TRP A 66 -8.62 2.37 13.66
CA TRP A 66 -9.43 1.33 13.02
C TRP A 66 -10.43 0.70 13.97
N LEU A 67 -11.62 0.40 13.46
CA LEU A 67 -12.66 -0.36 14.13
C LEU A 67 -12.92 -1.67 13.39
N ASP A 68 -12.63 -2.76 14.08
CA ASP A 68 -12.86 -4.14 13.64
C ASP A 68 -14.32 -4.56 13.98
N ILE A 69 -14.71 -5.82 13.75
CA ILE A 69 -16.11 -6.27 13.59
C ILE A 69 -17.03 -5.96 14.78
N GLU A 70 -16.50 -5.80 16.00
CA GLU A 70 -17.32 -5.52 17.19
C GLU A 70 -17.98 -4.13 17.19
N HIS A 71 -17.63 -3.23 16.27
CA HIS A 71 -18.32 -1.93 16.16
C HIS A 71 -19.73 -2.02 15.57
N THR A 72 -20.04 -3.13 14.91
CA THR A 72 -21.30 -3.34 14.18
C THR A 72 -22.43 -3.82 15.09
N ASP A 73 -23.69 -3.57 14.74
CA ASP A 73 -24.84 -4.18 15.41
C ASP A 73 -24.95 -5.66 14.99
N GLY A 74 -24.40 -6.54 15.81
CA GLY A 74 -24.53 -7.99 15.65
C GLY A 74 -23.95 -8.53 14.33
N LYS A 75 -22.85 -7.92 13.86
CA LYS A 75 -22.14 -8.25 12.61
C LYS A 75 -22.97 -7.96 11.36
N ARG A 76 -23.86 -6.98 11.44
CA ARG A 76 -24.50 -6.34 10.28
C ARG A 76 -23.60 -5.19 9.83
N TYR A 77 -22.92 -5.34 8.70
CA TYR A 77 -22.04 -4.29 8.19
C TYR A 77 -22.80 -2.99 7.86
N MET A 78 -22.08 -1.87 7.82
CA MET A 78 -22.67 -0.53 7.66
C MET A 78 -23.71 -0.17 8.73
N THR A 79 -23.58 -0.76 9.91
CA THR A 79 -24.36 -0.42 11.10
C THR A 79 -23.41 -0.16 12.28
N TRP A 80 -23.95 0.33 13.39
CA TRP A 80 -23.19 0.64 14.60
C TRP A 80 -23.92 0.04 15.79
N ASP A 81 -23.21 -0.69 16.67
CA ASP A 81 -23.78 -1.08 17.96
C ASP A 81 -24.06 0.19 18.77
N LYS A 82 -25.33 0.53 18.92
CA LYS A 82 -25.76 1.77 19.58
C LYS A 82 -25.53 1.78 21.09
N SER A 83 -25.22 0.65 21.71
CA SER A 83 -24.89 0.59 23.13
C SER A 83 -23.48 1.13 23.43
N VAL A 84 -22.55 0.97 22.49
CA VAL A 84 -21.13 1.33 22.65
C VAL A 84 -20.63 2.37 21.63
N PHE A 85 -21.30 2.50 20.49
CA PHE A 85 -21.09 3.53 19.45
C PHE A 85 -22.40 4.31 19.15
N PRO A 86 -22.96 5.04 20.14
CA PRO A 86 -24.21 5.79 19.97
C PRO A 86 -24.09 6.99 19.02
N THR A 87 -22.92 7.63 18.95
CA THR A 87 -22.62 8.88 18.23
C THR A 87 -21.43 8.78 17.26
N PRO A 88 -21.42 7.79 16.33
CA PRO A 88 -20.23 7.47 15.53
C PRO A 88 -19.73 8.64 14.69
N LYS A 89 -20.63 9.49 14.18
CA LYS A 89 -20.24 10.71 13.44
C LYS A 89 -19.40 11.65 14.30
N ARG A 90 -19.79 11.88 15.56
CA ARG A 90 -19.04 12.73 16.49
C ARG A 90 -17.66 12.14 16.77
N MET A 91 -17.59 10.85 17.06
CA MET A 91 -16.31 10.14 17.27
C MET A 91 -15.38 10.30 16.04
N ILE A 92 -15.88 10.11 14.83
CA ILE A 92 -15.08 10.26 13.61
C ILE A 92 -14.63 11.72 13.42
N ASP A 93 -15.54 12.69 13.59
CA ASP A 93 -15.22 14.12 13.48
C ASP A 93 -14.17 14.55 14.53
N ASP A 94 -14.26 14.02 15.76
CA ASP A 94 -13.32 14.30 16.84
C ASP A 94 -11.92 13.79 16.51
N VAL A 95 -11.77 12.55 16.00
CA VAL A 95 -10.49 12.04 15.50
C VAL A 95 -10.00 12.88 14.32
N ALA A 96 -10.88 13.18 13.37
CA ALA A 96 -10.55 13.94 12.16
C ALA A 96 -10.09 15.37 12.45
N SER A 97 -10.56 15.99 13.54
CA SER A 97 -10.16 17.34 13.96
C SER A 97 -8.65 17.51 14.19
N ARG A 98 -7.93 16.41 14.44
CA ARG A 98 -6.46 16.37 14.60
C ARG A 98 -5.71 16.03 13.31
N GLY A 99 -6.40 16.05 12.16
CA GLY A 99 -5.83 15.67 10.87
C GLY A 99 -5.60 14.16 10.75
N ARG A 100 -6.40 13.35 11.44
CA ARG A 100 -6.41 11.88 11.38
C ARG A 100 -7.64 11.40 10.58
N LYS A 101 -7.75 10.09 10.39
CA LYS A 101 -8.87 9.38 9.74
C LYS A 101 -9.33 8.20 10.58
N MET A 102 -10.50 7.67 10.25
CA MET A 102 -10.96 6.39 10.78
C MET A 102 -11.15 5.37 9.67
N VAL A 103 -11.05 4.09 10.03
CA VAL A 103 -11.41 2.96 9.16
C VAL A 103 -12.36 2.02 9.88
N THR A 104 -13.40 1.57 9.20
CA THR A 104 -14.30 0.49 9.69
C THR A 104 -14.25 -0.71 8.76
N ILE A 105 -14.27 -1.91 9.34
CA ILE A 105 -14.38 -3.16 8.60
C ILE A 105 -15.77 -3.36 7.96
N VAL A 106 -15.80 -3.89 6.75
CA VAL A 106 -16.99 -4.22 5.96
C VAL A 106 -16.67 -5.44 5.11
N ASP A 107 -17.24 -6.60 5.46
CA ASP A 107 -16.94 -7.89 4.80
C ASP A 107 -18.03 -8.30 3.80
N PRO A 108 -17.74 -9.23 2.85
CA PRO A 108 -18.69 -9.58 1.79
C PRO A 108 -19.85 -10.47 2.21
N HIS A 109 -19.79 -11.06 3.41
CA HIS A 109 -20.87 -11.88 3.93
C HIS A 109 -21.94 -11.01 4.60
N VAL A 110 -23.19 -11.21 4.24
CA VAL A 110 -24.33 -10.42 4.69
C VAL A 110 -25.16 -11.27 5.63
N LYS A 111 -25.31 -10.84 6.90
CA LYS A 111 -26.15 -11.53 7.88
C LYS A 111 -27.54 -11.80 7.31
N LYS A 112 -28.01 -13.05 7.41
CA LYS A 112 -29.35 -13.43 6.98
C LYS A 112 -30.38 -12.96 8.01
N ASP A 113 -30.95 -11.78 7.80
CA ASP A 113 -31.89 -11.14 8.74
C ASP A 113 -32.86 -10.22 8.00
N GLU A 114 -34.16 -10.52 8.09
CA GLU A 114 -35.26 -9.76 7.48
C GLU A 114 -35.36 -8.30 7.94
N ASN A 115 -34.79 -7.98 9.11
CA ASN A 115 -34.75 -6.63 9.64
C ASN A 115 -33.49 -5.85 9.19
N TYR A 116 -32.56 -6.50 8.50
CA TYR A 116 -31.36 -5.87 7.97
C TYR A 116 -31.60 -5.38 6.54
N ALA A 117 -31.62 -4.06 6.35
CA ALA A 117 -32.01 -3.44 5.08
C ALA A 117 -31.13 -3.88 3.89
N ILE A 118 -29.82 -4.00 4.08
CA ILE A 118 -28.89 -4.48 3.04
C ILE A 118 -29.23 -5.92 2.65
N TYR A 119 -29.55 -6.77 3.63
CA TYR A 119 -29.94 -8.15 3.37
C TYR A 119 -31.19 -8.20 2.50
N LYS A 120 -32.26 -7.59 3.01
CA LYS A 120 -33.58 -7.61 2.39
C LYS A 120 -33.58 -7.03 0.99
N GLU A 121 -32.85 -5.94 0.76
CA GLU A 121 -32.78 -5.32 -0.56
C GLU A 121 -32.00 -6.18 -1.56
N ALA A 122 -30.88 -6.79 -1.15
CA ALA A 122 -30.11 -7.67 -2.02
C ALA A 122 -30.88 -8.95 -2.37
N GLU A 123 -31.64 -9.51 -1.43
CA GLU A 123 -32.54 -10.65 -1.64
C GLU A 123 -33.62 -10.30 -2.68
N GLN A 124 -34.34 -9.18 -2.49
CA GLN A 124 -35.38 -8.72 -3.42
C GLN A 124 -34.85 -8.48 -4.84
N LYS A 125 -33.59 -8.05 -4.96
CA LYS A 125 -32.92 -7.79 -6.24
C LYS A 125 -32.23 -9.03 -6.82
N ARG A 126 -32.21 -10.15 -6.10
CA ARG A 126 -31.50 -11.39 -6.44
C ARG A 126 -30.00 -11.16 -6.69
N PHE A 127 -29.34 -10.52 -5.73
CA PHE A 127 -27.94 -10.11 -5.82
C PHE A 127 -26.96 -11.06 -5.13
N TYR A 128 -27.44 -12.17 -4.58
CA TYR A 128 -26.60 -13.16 -3.92
C TYR A 128 -26.04 -14.20 -4.88
N VAL A 129 -24.89 -14.76 -4.51
CA VAL A 129 -24.38 -16.01 -5.08
C VAL A 129 -25.42 -17.10 -4.87
N GLN A 130 -25.64 -17.93 -5.88
CA GLN A 130 -26.71 -18.92 -5.88
C GLN A 130 -26.16 -20.34 -5.86
N LYS A 131 -26.96 -21.31 -5.41
CA LYS A 131 -26.71 -22.73 -5.65
C LYS A 131 -27.14 -23.13 -7.07
N PRO A 132 -26.78 -24.32 -7.56
CA PRO A 132 -27.23 -24.82 -8.87
C PRO A 132 -28.76 -24.87 -9.04
N ASP A 133 -29.51 -25.02 -7.96
CA ASP A 133 -30.99 -25.01 -7.95
C ASP A 133 -31.60 -23.59 -8.09
N GLY A 134 -30.77 -22.54 -8.14
CA GLY A 134 -31.17 -21.15 -8.30
C GLY A 134 -31.58 -20.45 -6.99
N THR A 135 -31.50 -21.13 -5.85
CA THR A 135 -31.73 -20.51 -4.52
C THR A 135 -30.45 -19.89 -3.97
N ASP A 136 -30.59 -18.88 -3.13
CA ASP A 136 -29.44 -18.13 -2.61
C ASP A 136 -28.57 -19.01 -1.70
N PHE A 137 -27.26 -18.83 -1.80
CA PHE A 137 -26.29 -19.54 -0.98
C PHE A 137 -26.33 -19.05 0.47
N ASP A 138 -26.36 -20.00 1.41
CA ASP A 138 -26.37 -19.77 2.86
C ASP A 138 -25.16 -20.48 3.49
N GLY A 139 -24.22 -19.70 3.98
CA GLY A 139 -23.02 -20.14 4.67
C GLY A 139 -22.96 -19.61 6.09
N TRP A 140 -21.91 -19.96 6.83
CA TRP A 140 -21.65 -19.45 8.17
C TRP A 140 -20.39 -18.59 8.17
N CYS A 141 -20.47 -17.42 8.80
CA CYS A 141 -19.33 -16.56 9.08
C CYS A 141 -19.55 -15.84 10.42
N TRP A 142 -18.92 -14.69 10.65
CA TRP A 142 -19.05 -13.89 11.89
C TRP A 142 -20.50 -13.65 12.37
N PRO A 143 -21.48 -13.37 11.49
CA PRO A 143 -22.87 -13.14 11.92
C PRO A 143 -23.67 -14.42 12.20
N GLY A 144 -23.07 -15.61 12.05
CA GLY A 144 -23.78 -16.87 11.88
C GLY A 144 -24.21 -17.08 10.43
N SER A 145 -25.46 -17.51 10.22
CA SER A 145 -26.05 -17.68 8.87
C SER A 145 -25.94 -16.39 8.06
N SER A 146 -25.32 -16.50 6.89
CA SER A 146 -24.92 -15.39 6.03
C SER A 146 -25.04 -15.75 4.56
N THR A 147 -25.47 -14.78 3.75
CA THR A 147 -25.46 -14.86 2.28
C THR A 147 -24.32 -14.00 1.73
N TYR A 148 -23.92 -14.18 0.47
CA TYR A 148 -22.75 -13.50 -0.09
C TYR A 148 -23.13 -12.77 -1.37
N LEU A 149 -22.79 -11.48 -1.46
CA LEU A 149 -23.06 -10.67 -2.65
C LEU A 149 -22.28 -11.22 -3.85
N ASP A 150 -22.96 -11.42 -4.98
CA ASP A 150 -22.30 -11.86 -6.21
C ASP A 150 -21.61 -10.68 -6.91
N VAL A 151 -20.47 -10.25 -6.36
CA VAL A 151 -19.68 -9.13 -6.89
C VAL A 151 -19.04 -9.40 -8.25
N THR A 152 -19.16 -10.61 -8.80
CA THR A 152 -18.78 -10.86 -10.20
C THR A 152 -19.73 -10.12 -11.15
N SER A 153 -20.98 -9.87 -10.72
CA SER A 153 -21.94 -9.04 -11.45
C SER A 153 -21.60 -7.56 -11.39
N PRO A 154 -21.42 -6.87 -12.53
CA PRO A 154 -21.25 -5.42 -12.57
C PRO A 154 -22.41 -4.67 -11.91
N LYS A 155 -23.64 -5.20 -12.00
CA LYS A 155 -24.84 -4.60 -11.40
C LYS A 155 -24.79 -4.67 -9.87
N VAL A 156 -24.29 -5.75 -9.31
CA VAL A 156 -24.11 -5.90 -7.85
C VAL A 156 -23.00 -4.97 -7.36
N ARG A 157 -21.88 -4.85 -8.10
CA ARG A 157 -20.81 -3.89 -7.76
C ARG A 157 -21.29 -2.44 -7.78
N GLU A 158 -22.05 -2.05 -8.80
CA GLU A 158 -22.66 -0.72 -8.92
C GLU A 158 -23.57 -0.41 -7.73
N TRP A 159 -24.44 -1.36 -7.38
CA TRP A 159 -25.32 -1.24 -6.23
C TRP A 159 -24.55 -1.15 -4.91
N TRP A 160 -23.53 -2.00 -4.75
CA TRP A 160 -22.70 -2.03 -3.54
C TRP A 160 -21.92 -0.73 -3.36
N ALA A 161 -21.33 -0.20 -4.43
CA ALA A 161 -20.67 1.12 -4.42
C ALA A 161 -21.63 2.22 -3.92
N GLY A 162 -22.91 2.18 -4.33
CA GLY A 162 -23.94 3.11 -3.88
C GLY A 162 -24.27 3.03 -2.38
N LYS A 163 -23.96 1.92 -1.70
CA LYS A 163 -24.20 1.76 -0.25
C LYS A 163 -23.24 2.56 0.62
N PHE A 164 -22.11 2.99 0.07
CA PHE A 164 -21.16 3.84 0.79
C PHE A 164 -21.55 5.33 0.80
N ALA A 165 -22.59 5.76 0.07
CA ALA A 165 -23.08 7.13 0.18
C ALA A 165 -23.44 7.48 1.64
N LEU A 166 -23.22 8.74 2.06
CA LEU A 166 -23.45 9.17 3.46
C LEU A 166 -24.90 8.96 3.92
N ASP A 167 -25.85 9.09 3.00
CA ASP A 167 -27.28 8.87 3.25
C ASP A 167 -27.66 7.36 3.28
N SER A 168 -26.77 6.48 2.83
CA SER A 168 -26.93 5.01 2.92
C SER A 168 -26.20 4.44 4.13
N TYR A 169 -24.92 4.81 4.31
CA TYR A 169 -24.10 4.40 5.45
C TYR A 169 -24.23 5.44 6.57
N HIS A 170 -25.36 5.39 7.28
CA HIS A 170 -25.64 6.30 8.38
C HIS A 170 -24.58 6.22 9.49
N GLY A 171 -24.14 7.39 9.96
CA GLY A 171 -23.07 7.51 10.97
C GLY A 171 -21.66 7.59 10.38
N SER A 172 -21.48 7.36 9.08
CA SER A 172 -20.21 7.61 8.39
C SER A 172 -19.99 9.10 8.08
N THR A 173 -18.75 9.45 7.76
CA THR A 173 -18.34 10.79 7.29
C THR A 173 -17.36 10.65 6.12
N THR A 174 -16.97 11.77 5.51
CA THR A 174 -15.94 11.78 4.46
C THR A 174 -14.56 11.34 4.96
N ASP A 175 -14.30 11.40 6.27
CA ASP A 175 -13.05 10.97 6.91
C ASP A 175 -13.05 9.49 7.36
N LEU A 176 -14.12 8.75 7.07
CA LEU A 176 -14.23 7.31 7.33
C LEU A 176 -13.91 6.47 6.08
N TYR A 177 -12.86 5.68 6.13
CA TYR A 177 -12.47 4.76 5.06
C TYR A 177 -12.77 3.30 5.44
N ILE A 178 -12.48 2.36 4.55
CA ILE A 178 -12.99 0.99 4.65
C ILE A 178 -11.88 -0.05 4.70
N TRP A 179 -12.15 -1.12 5.41
CA TRP A 179 -11.39 -2.34 5.38
C TRP A 179 -12.30 -3.48 4.90
N ASN A 180 -11.92 -4.14 3.82
CA ASN A 180 -12.55 -5.38 3.37
C ASN A 180 -11.71 -6.57 3.85
N ASP A 181 -12.25 -7.34 4.79
CA ASP A 181 -11.69 -8.62 5.19
C ASP A 181 -12.57 -9.77 4.67
N MET A 182 -12.13 -11.00 4.92
CA MET A 182 -12.93 -12.21 4.70
C MET A 182 -13.40 -12.38 3.24
N ASN A 183 -12.67 -11.78 2.29
CA ASN A 183 -13.09 -11.63 0.90
C ASN A 183 -12.45 -12.62 -0.08
N GLU A 184 -11.92 -13.73 0.42
CA GLU A 184 -11.50 -14.87 -0.41
C GLU A 184 -12.61 -15.44 -1.32
N PRO A 185 -13.88 -15.63 -0.90
CA PRO A 185 -14.56 -15.31 0.36
C PRO A 185 -14.45 -16.38 1.47
N SER A 186 -14.26 -15.95 2.72
CA SER A 186 -14.22 -16.85 3.85
C SER A 186 -15.61 -17.36 4.24
N VAL A 187 -15.76 -18.69 4.34
CA VAL A 187 -16.99 -19.39 4.71
C VAL A 187 -16.62 -20.46 5.75
N PHE A 188 -16.96 -20.26 7.03
CA PHE A 188 -16.50 -21.10 8.14
C PHE A 188 -16.90 -22.56 8.04
N ASN A 189 -18.07 -22.84 7.47
CA ASN A 189 -18.58 -24.19 7.26
C ASN A 189 -18.40 -24.68 5.81
N GLY A 190 -17.64 -23.94 4.99
CA GLY A 190 -17.36 -24.28 3.60
C GLY A 190 -16.11 -25.16 3.46
N PRO A 191 -15.93 -25.84 2.30
CA PRO A 191 -14.70 -26.56 2.00
C PRO A 191 -13.51 -25.60 2.03
N GLU A 192 -12.42 -25.98 2.69
CA GLU A 192 -11.20 -25.16 2.79
C GLU A 192 -11.47 -23.74 3.33
N VAL A 193 -12.54 -23.58 4.13
CA VAL A 193 -13.01 -22.29 4.66
C VAL A 193 -13.40 -21.29 3.55
N THR A 194 -13.88 -21.78 2.42
CA THR A 194 -14.38 -20.98 1.28
C THR A 194 -15.66 -21.56 0.68
N MET A 195 -16.23 -20.87 -0.31
CA MET A 195 -17.39 -21.30 -1.08
C MET A 195 -17.20 -22.65 -1.79
N GLN A 196 -18.29 -23.41 -1.93
CA GLN A 196 -18.30 -24.61 -2.77
C GLN A 196 -18.06 -24.26 -4.25
N LYS A 197 -17.38 -25.15 -4.97
CA LYS A 197 -16.93 -24.90 -6.35
C LYS A 197 -18.07 -24.76 -7.37
N ASP A 198 -19.21 -25.38 -7.11
CA ASP A 198 -20.39 -25.44 -7.97
C ASP A 198 -21.43 -24.34 -7.67
N LEU A 199 -21.12 -23.42 -6.75
CA LEU A 199 -21.96 -22.22 -6.59
C LEU A 199 -21.95 -21.40 -7.88
N MET A 200 -23.10 -20.84 -8.21
CA MET A 200 -23.36 -20.15 -9.46
C MET A 200 -23.23 -18.64 -9.27
N HIS A 201 -22.48 -18.03 -10.18
CA HIS A 201 -22.24 -16.60 -10.27
C HIS A 201 -22.86 -16.00 -11.55
N HIS A 202 -22.76 -14.69 -11.67
CA HIS A 202 -23.19 -13.91 -12.82
C HIS A 202 -22.72 -14.51 -14.14
N GLY A 203 -23.64 -14.61 -15.10
CA GLY A 203 -23.35 -15.22 -16.41
C GLY A 203 -23.45 -16.75 -16.42
N GLY A 204 -23.85 -17.37 -15.31
CA GLY A 204 -24.01 -18.83 -15.23
C GLY A 204 -22.67 -19.57 -15.11
N VAL A 205 -21.64 -18.91 -14.60
CA VAL A 205 -20.32 -19.50 -14.35
C VAL A 205 -20.25 -20.06 -12.93
N GLU A 206 -19.47 -21.11 -12.76
CA GLU A 206 -19.26 -21.72 -11.45
C GLU A 206 -18.21 -20.93 -10.64
N HIS A 207 -18.29 -21.02 -9.31
CA HIS A 207 -17.34 -20.38 -8.40
C HIS A 207 -15.90 -20.78 -8.70
N ARG A 208 -15.66 -22.02 -9.14
CA ARG A 208 -14.31 -22.50 -9.53
C ARG A 208 -13.65 -21.66 -10.63
N GLU A 209 -14.43 -20.97 -11.45
CA GLU A 209 -13.92 -20.16 -12.57
C GLU A 209 -13.53 -18.75 -12.13
N VAL A 210 -14.10 -18.27 -11.03
CA VAL A 210 -14.00 -16.86 -10.59
C VAL A 210 -13.44 -16.69 -9.18
N HIS A 211 -13.18 -17.78 -8.45
CA HIS A 211 -12.77 -17.81 -7.04
C HIS A 211 -11.73 -16.74 -6.69
N ASN A 212 -10.56 -16.77 -7.35
CA ASN A 212 -9.47 -15.83 -7.04
C ASN A 212 -9.77 -14.37 -7.39
N ALA A 213 -10.72 -14.11 -8.31
CA ALA A 213 -11.10 -12.75 -8.68
C ALA A 213 -12.17 -12.15 -7.76
N PHE A 214 -12.83 -12.96 -6.92
CA PHE A 214 -13.94 -12.52 -6.06
C PHE A 214 -13.51 -11.37 -5.15
N GLY A 215 -12.39 -11.54 -4.42
CA GLY A 215 -11.86 -10.53 -3.51
C GLY A 215 -11.50 -9.21 -4.21
N MET A 216 -10.88 -9.30 -5.39
CA MET A 216 -10.55 -8.14 -6.21
C MET A 216 -11.80 -7.36 -6.64
N TYR A 217 -12.89 -8.05 -7.03
CA TYR A 217 -14.14 -7.40 -7.39
C TYR A 217 -14.82 -6.73 -6.20
N TYR A 218 -14.80 -7.36 -5.03
CA TYR A 218 -15.34 -6.77 -3.80
C TYR A 218 -14.57 -5.50 -3.42
N HIS A 219 -13.23 -5.58 -3.42
CA HIS A 219 -12.33 -4.46 -3.15
C HIS A 219 -12.58 -3.29 -4.11
N ALA A 220 -12.68 -3.58 -5.41
CA ALA A 220 -12.94 -2.57 -6.43
C ALA A 220 -14.30 -1.89 -6.26
N ALA A 221 -15.36 -2.65 -5.93
CA ALA A 221 -16.69 -2.10 -5.71
C ALA A 221 -16.73 -1.17 -4.48
N THR A 222 -16.06 -1.57 -3.40
CA THR A 222 -15.94 -0.74 -2.19
C THR A 222 -15.16 0.55 -2.46
N ALA A 223 -14.01 0.46 -3.15
CA ALA A 223 -13.20 1.62 -3.48
C ALA A 223 -13.93 2.60 -4.40
N ASP A 224 -14.71 2.09 -5.35
CA ASP A 224 -15.56 2.92 -6.19
C ASP A 224 -16.66 3.63 -5.39
N GLY A 225 -17.25 2.97 -4.39
CA GLY A 225 -18.19 3.60 -3.45
C GLY A 225 -17.57 4.77 -2.69
N ILE A 226 -16.37 4.57 -2.14
CA ILE A 226 -15.64 5.63 -1.41
C ILE A 226 -15.23 6.77 -2.33
N ARG A 227 -14.79 6.46 -3.56
CA ARG A 227 -14.50 7.45 -4.59
C ARG A 227 -15.73 8.30 -4.92
N ARG A 228 -16.89 7.69 -5.14
CA ARG A 228 -18.15 8.39 -5.44
C ARG A 228 -18.63 9.26 -4.28
N ARG A 229 -18.39 8.82 -3.04
CA ARG A 229 -18.81 9.55 -1.83
C ARG A 229 -18.02 10.85 -1.63
N ASN A 230 -16.71 10.82 -1.89
CA ASN A 230 -15.81 11.92 -1.54
C ASN A 230 -15.32 12.73 -2.74
N ASP A 231 -15.40 12.19 -3.97
CA ASP A 231 -14.66 12.69 -5.15
C ASP A 231 -13.14 12.83 -4.90
N GLU A 232 -12.61 11.96 -4.04
CA GLU A 232 -11.20 11.90 -3.63
C GLU A 232 -10.65 10.48 -3.81
N ARG A 233 -9.33 10.33 -3.75
CA ARG A 233 -8.67 9.03 -3.81
C ARG A 233 -9.19 8.11 -2.70
N PRO A 234 -9.75 6.93 -3.02
CA PRO A 234 -10.18 5.98 -2.01
C PRO A 234 -8.99 5.41 -1.24
N PHE A 235 -9.26 5.01 0.00
CA PHE A 235 -8.45 4.07 0.75
C PHE A 235 -9.36 2.93 1.15
N VAL A 236 -9.04 1.73 0.67
CA VAL A 236 -9.70 0.49 1.07
C VAL A 236 -8.63 -0.57 1.24
N LEU A 237 -8.51 -1.16 2.42
CA LEU A 237 -7.61 -2.30 2.64
C LEU A 237 -8.34 -3.59 2.24
N SER A 238 -7.66 -4.54 1.58
CA SER A 238 -8.23 -5.85 1.21
C SER A 238 -7.35 -7.01 1.66
N ARG A 239 -7.95 -8.13 2.06
CA ARG A 239 -7.19 -9.37 2.36
C ARG A 239 -6.92 -10.16 1.10
N ALA A 240 -7.97 -10.56 0.40
CA ALA A 240 -7.87 -11.28 -0.85
C ALA A 240 -7.60 -10.32 -2.02
N PHE A 241 -6.86 -10.82 -3.01
CA PHE A 241 -6.44 -10.04 -4.17
C PHE A 241 -6.16 -10.93 -5.38
N PHE A 242 -6.08 -10.30 -6.55
CA PHE A 242 -5.65 -10.91 -7.80
C PHE A 242 -4.82 -9.91 -8.63
N ALA A 243 -4.28 -10.35 -9.77
CA ALA A 243 -3.59 -9.49 -10.73
C ALA A 243 -4.45 -8.28 -11.12
N GLY A 244 -3.97 -7.07 -10.85
CA GLY A 244 -4.69 -5.82 -11.10
C GLY A 244 -5.27 -5.14 -9.85
N THR A 245 -5.21 -5.78 -8.67
CA THR A 245 -5.69 -5.19 -7.40
C THR A 245 -4.92 -3.93 -7.01
N GLN A 246 -3.68 -3.77 -7.50
CA GLN A 246 -2.86 -2.58 -7.27
C GLN A 246 -3.52 -1.27 -7.74
N ARG A 247 -4.50 -1.34 -8.67
CA ARG A 247 -5.26 -0.19 -9.16
C ARG A 247 -6.29 0.35 -8.15
N VAL A 248 -6.47 -0.32 -7.02
CA VAL A 248 -7.60 -0.11 -6.10
C VAL A 248 -7.17 0.36 -4.72
N GLY A 249 -6.14 -0.26 -4.13
CA GLY A 249 -5.75 0.07 -2.76
C GLY A 249 -4.76 -0.92 -2.15
N PRO A 250 -4.45 -0.75 -0.85
CA PRO A 250 -3.53 -1.62 -0.16
C PRO A 250 -4.08 -3.02 0.12
N ILE A 251 -3.15 -3.94 0.37
CA ILE A 251 -3.38 -5.27 0.93
C ILE A 251 -2.50 -5.50 2.15
N TRP A 252 -2.76 -6.55 2.92
CA TRP A 252 -1.83 -7.03 3.95
C TRP A 252 -1.73 -8.55 3.93
N THR A 253 -0.71 -9.09 4.61
CA THR A 253 -0.39 -10.52 4.60
C THR A 253 -1.34 -11.41 5.42
N GLY A 254 -2.46 -10.87 5.91
CA GLY A 254 -3.39 -11.60 6.76
C GLY A 254 -2.87 -11.85 8.18
N ASP A 255 -3.47 -12.86 8.82
CA ASP A 255 -3.32 -13.17 10.24
C ASP A 255 -1.98 -13.86 10.53
N ASN A 256 -0.93 -13.06 10.73
CA ASN A 256 0.39 -13.53 11.17
C ASN A 256 0.45 -13.75 12.70
N ALA A 257 1.56 -14.28 13.22
CA ALA A 257 1.75 -14.53 14.64
C ALA A 257 2.81 -13.60 15.25
N ALA A 258 2.68 -13.32 16.54
CA ALA A 258 3.57 -12.50 17.35
C ALA A 258 4.84 -13.27 17.72
N ASP A 259 5.62 -13.63 16.70
CA ASP A 259 6.90 -14.32 16.83
C ASP A 259 7.95 -13.81 15.83
N TRP A 260 9.20 -14.17 16.08
CA TRP A 260 10.35 -13.74 15.27
C TRP A 260 10.39 -14.36 13.87
N ASP A 261 9.75 -15.51 13.65
CA ASP A 261 9.72 -16.16 12.34
C ASP A 261 8.75 -15.41 11.43
N HIS A 262 7.61 -14.97 11.97
CA HIS A 262 6.64 -14.13 11.30
C HIS A 262 7.13 -12.70 11.09
N LEU A 263 7.97 -12.16 11.98
CA LEU A 263 8.72 -10.93 11.71
C LEU A 263 9.70 -11.12 10.55
N ARG A 264 10.41 -12.25 10.48
CA ARG A 264 11.37 -12.54 9.40
C ARG A 264 10.68 -12.70 8.06
N VAL A 265 9.64 -13.54 8.00
CA VAL A 265 8.97 -13.92 6.74
C VAL A 265 8.17 -12.77 6.12
N SER A 266 7.79 -11.76 6.89
CA SER A 266 7.06 -10.61 6.33
C SER A 266 7.88 -9.85 5.30
N LEU A 267 9.22 -9.83 5.40
CA LEU A 267 10.10 -9.15 4.44
C LEU A 267 10.03 -9.77 3.04
N PRO A 268 10.33 -11.08 2.84
CA PRO A 268 10.19 -11.73 1.55
C PRO A 268 8.74 -11.75 1.04
N MET A 269 7.73 -11.77 1.91
CA MET A 269 6.33 -11.64 1.49
C MET A 269 6.06 -10.26 0.86
N VAL A 270 6.41 -9.18 1.54
CA VAL A 270 6.22 -7.81 1.02
C VAL A 270 7.02 -7.57 -0.26
N MET A 271 8.25 -8.10 -0.36
CA MET A 271 9.04 -8.02 -1.58
C MET A 271 8.39 -8.76 -2.75
N THR A 272 7.92 -9.99 -2.52
CA THR A 272 7.22 -10.79 -3.53
C THR A 272 5.96 -10.08 -4.03
N LEU A 273 5.18 -9.49 -3.12
CA LEU A 273 4.00 -8.70 -3.49
C LEU A 273 4.38 -7.48 -4.34
N GLY A 274 5.41 -6.73 -3.95
CA GLY A 274 5.92 -5.61 -4.75
C GLY A 274 6.37 -6.02 -6.15
N LEU A 275 7.06 -7.16 -6.29
CA LEU A 275 7.52 -7.71 -7.57
C LEU A 275 6.37 -8.15 -8.49
N THR A 276 5.17 -8.34 -7.94
CA THR A 276 3.94 -8.67 -8.69
C THR A 276 3.00 -7.47 -8.84
N GLY A 277 3.52 -6.24 -8.65
CA GLY A 277 2.78 -4.99 -8.80
C GLY A 277 1.92 -4.59 -7.59
N LEU A 278 1.75 -5.47 -6.60
CA LEU A 278 1.03 -5.24 -5.33
C LEU A 278 1.91 -4.49 -4.33
N THR A 279 2.42 -3.34 -4.78
CA THR A 279 3.39 -2.51 -4.06
C THR A 279 2.87 -1.98 -2.73
N PHE A 280 1.57 -1.69 -2.61
CA PHE A 280 1.00 -1.14 -1.38
C PHE A 280 0.63 -2.25 -0.39
N SER A 281 1.64 -2.95 0.14
CA SER A 281 1.47 -4.12 1.01
C SER A 281 2.23 -3.98 2.33
N GLY A 282 1.87 -4.81 3.32
CA GLY A 282 2.49 -4.83 4.63
C GLY A 282 2.02 -6.02 5.47
N ALA A 283 2.60 -6.17 6.65
CA ALA A 283 2.20 -7.17 7.64
C ALA A 283 1.79 -6.50 8.95
N ASP A 284 0.95 -7.15 9.75
CA ASP A 284 0.51 -6.60 11.02
C ASP A 284 1.66 -6.52 12.01
N VAL A 285 1.95 -5.29 12.45
CA VAL A 285 3.05 -4.98 13.35
C VAL A 285 2.77 -5.50 14.75
N GLY A 286 3.72 -6.29 15.27
CA GLY A 286 3.60 -7.06 16.50
C GLY A 286 2.95 -8.44 16.34
N GLY A 287 2.49 -8.79 15.13
CA GLY A 287 1.89 -10.08 14.79
C GLY A 287 0.45 -10.23 15.30
N PHE A 288 -0.49 -10.73 14.50
CA PHE A 288 -1.92 -10.75 14.85
C PHE A 288 -2.21 -11.68 16.05
N PHE A 289 -1.81 -12.95 15.97
CA PHE A 289 -1.98 -13.94 17.04
C PHE A 289 -0.88 -13.88 18.09
N GLY A 290 -1.23 -14.06 19.37
CA GLY A 290 -0.24 -14.12 20.46
C GLY A 290 0.14 -12.74 21.02
N ASN A 291 1.08 -12.73 21.97
CA ASN A 291 1.51 -11.52 22.67
C ASN A 291 3.03 -11.34 22.48
N PRO A 292 3.48 -10.34 21.70
CA PRO A 292 4.91 -10.08 21.56
C PRO A 292 5.47 -9.55 22.89
N ASP A 293 6.73 -9.86 23.18
CA ASP A 293 7.45 -9.14 24.24
C ASP A 293 7.89 -7.74 23.77
N ALA A 294 8.48 -6.97 24.68
CA ALA A 294 8.93 -5.61 24.39
C ALA A 294 10.03 -5.56 23.31
N GLU A 295 10.88 -6.59 23.24
CA GLU A 295 11.95 -6.66 22.24
C GLU A 295 11.35 -6.86 20.85
N LEU A 296 10.55 -7.90 20.68
CA LEU A 296 9.90 -8.23 19.42
C LEU A 296 9.01 -7.07 18.96
N MET A 297 8.22 -6.47 19.85
CA MET A 297 7.36 -5.34 19.50
C MET A 297 8.19 -4.17 18.95
N THR A 298 9.27 -3.80 19.64
CA THR A 298 10.15 -2.70 19.22
C THR A 298 10.83 -2.99 17.89
N ARG A 299 11.36 -4.21 17.69
CA ARG A 299 11.96 -4.63 16.40
C ARG A 299 10.94 -4.65 15.28
N TRP A 300 9.70 -5.03 15.55
CA TRP A 300 8.64 -5.01 14.55
C TRP A 300 8.29 -3.59 14.12
N TYR A 301 8.24 -2.61 15.03
CA TYR A 301 8.07 -1.21 14.62
C TYR A 301 9.25 -0.71 13.78
N GLN A 302 10.48 -1.03 14.18
CA GLN A 302 11.70 -0.67 13.44
C GLN A 302 11.73 -1.22 12.01
N MET A 303 11.21 -2.43 11.81
CA MET A 303 11.03 -3.00 10.48
C MET A 303 9.80 -2.41 9.76
N GLY A 304 8.69 -2.29 10.49
CA GLY A 304 7.37 -1.94 9.94
C GLY A 304 7.30 -0.56 9.33
N ILE A 305 8.14 0.39 9.77
CA ILE A 305 8.25 1.70 9.12
C ILE A 305 8.74 1.63 7.67
N TYR A 306 9.29 0.49 7.23
CA TYR A 306 9.73 0.26 5.86
C TYR A 306 8.72 -0.57 5.03
N TYR A 307 7.60 -1.00 5.63
CA TYR A 307 6.48 -1.54 4.86
C TYR A 307 5.79 -0.42 4.08
N PRO A 308 5.43 -0.65 2.80
CA PRO A 308 4.59 0.30 2.07
C PRO A 308 3.28 0.60 2.82
N PHE A 309 2.59 -0.41 3.35
CA PHE A 309 1.45 -0.29 4.26
C PHE A 309 1.86 -0.61 5.72
N PHE A 310 1.65 0.35 6.64
CA PHE A 310 2.19 0.27 8.01
C PHE A 310 1.07 0.32 9.06
N ARG A 311 0.69 -0.85 9.58
CA ARG A 311 -0.40 -1.01 10.56
C ARG A 311 0.01 -1.89 11.75
N GLY A 312 -0.28 -1.43 12.97
CA GLY A 312 -0.34 -2.30 14.15
C GLY A 312 -1.74 -2.88 14.29
N HIS A 313 -1.85 -4.20 14.45
CA HIS A 313 -3.13 -4.91 14.61
C HIS A 313 -2.96 -6.16 15.48
N ALA A 314 -4.06 -6.65 16.05
CA ALA A 314 -4.05 -7.64 17.10
C ALA A 314 -5.34 -8.44 17.19
N HIS A 315 -5.23 -9.75 17.44
CA HIS A 315 -6.37 -10.64 17.69
C HIS A 315 -7.10 -10.32 19.00
N LEU A 316 -8.38 -10.74 19.10
CA LEU A 316 -9.27 -10.51 20.23
C LEU A 316 -8.66 -10.90 21.58
N ASP A 317 -8.07 -12.10 21.66
CA ASP A 317 -7.54 -12.69 22.90
C ASP A 317 -6.20 -12.09 23.36
N THR A 318 -5.66 -11.12 22.62
CA THR A 318 -4.37 -10.51 22.95
C THR A 318 -4.51 -9.39 23.96
N LYS A 319 -3.46 -9.18 24.76
CA LYS A 319 -3.32 -8.01 25.61
C LYS A 319 -3.36 -6.73 24.78
N ARG A 320 -3.74 -5.62 25.42
CA ARG A 320 -3.55 -4.29 24.85
C ARG A 320 -2.06 -4.05 24.61
N ARG A 321 -1.75 -3.45 23.47
CA ARG A 321 -0.37 -3.24 23.01
C ARG A 321 -0.24 -2.00 22.14
N GLU A 322 -1.01 -0.96 22.46
CA GLU A 322 -0.69 0.38 21.96
C GLU A 322 0.78 0.71 22.28
N PRO A 323 1.48 1.47 21.42
CA PRO A 323 2.95 1.63 21.47
C PRO A 323 3.57 1.98 22.83
N TRP A 324 2.79 2.61 23.72
CA TRP A 324 3.23 3.08 25.03
C TRP A 324 3.10 2.06 26.17
N LEU A 325 2.65 0.83 25.88
CA LEU A 325 2.39 -0.20 26.90
C LEU A 325 3.58 -1.13 27.20
N PHE A 326 4.75 -0.88 26.62
CA PHE A 326 5.95 -1.73 26.74
C PHE A 326 7.05 -1.12 27.62
N GLY A 327 6.71 -0.15 28.47
CA GLY A 327 7.67 0.59 29.30
C GLY A 327 8.33 1.75 28.57
N ASP A 328 8.93 2.66 29.34
CA ASP A 328 9.41 3.96 28.82
C ASP A 328 10.50 3.82 27.75
N ASP A 329 11.44 2.88 27.93
CA ASP A 329 12.53 2.65 26.98
C ASP A 329 12.01 2.18 25.61
N SER A 330 11.21 1.10 25.57
CA SER A 330 10.60 0.63 24.33
C SER A 330 9.65 1.67 23.72
N THR A 331 8.90 2.40 24.54
CA THR A 331 8.05 3.50 24.06
C THR A 331 8.86 4.57 23.34
N ALA A 332 10.02 4.96 23.88
CA ALA A 332 10.89 5.95 23.25
C ALA A 332 11.47 5.44 21.92
N LEU A 333 11.86 4.16 21.86
CA LEU A 333 12.38 3.54 20.64
C LEU A 333 11.32 3.39 19.54
N ILE A 334 10.12 2.94 19.91
CA ILE A 334 8.98 2.84 19.00
C ILE A 334 8.58 4.24 18.49
N ARG A 335 8.53 5.24 19.38
CA ARG A 335 8.30 6.65 18.99
C ARG A 335 9.35 7.12 17.98
N ALA A 336 10.63 6.82 18.20
CA ALA A 336 11.71 7.20 17.30
C ALA A 336 11.56 6.54 15.92
N ALA A 337 11.24 5.25 15.87
CA ALA A 337 10.96 4.54 14.62
C ALA A 337 9.79 5.18 13.88
N ILE A 338 8.64 5.37 14.53
CA ILE A 338 7.47 5.99 13.89
C ILE A 338 7.79 7.41 13.42
N ARG A 339 8.55 8.21 14.18
CA ARG A 339 8.99 9.53 13.71
C ARG A 339 9.85 9.46 12.45
N ARG A 340 10.74 8.46 12.34
CA ARG A 340 11.53 8.21 11.12
C ARG A 340 10.63 7.93 9.92
N ARG A 341 9.56 7.14 10.07
CA ARG A 341 8.53 6.95 9.02
C ARG A 341 7.99 8.29 8.52
N TYR A 342 7.59 9.16 9.45
CA TYR A 342 6.99 10.45 9.13
C TYR A 342 8.01 11.41 8.51
N GLN A 343 9.26 11.39 8.95
CA GLN A 343 10.34 12.15 8.32
C GLN A 343 10.50 11.75 6.85
N LEU A 344 10.51 10.44 6.56
CA LEU A 344 10.65 9.89 5.21
C LEU A 344 9.39 10.06 4.33
N MET A 345 8.31 10.68 4.83
CA MET A 345 7.06 10.81 4.09
C MET A 345 7.20 11.42 2.69
N PRO A 346 7.98 12.51 2.45
CA PRO A 346 8.18 13.02 1.10
C PRO A 346 8.88 12.02 0.17
N TYR A 347 9.85 11.26 0.68
CA TYR A 347 10.54 10.21 -0.08
C TYR A 347 9.59 9.07 -0.42
N LEU A 348 8.87 8.53 0.56
CA LEU A 348 7.88 7.46 0.37
C LEU A 348 6.80 7.87 -0.63
N TYR A 349 6.24 9.07 -0.49
CA TYR A 349 5.22 9.57 -1.39
C TYR A 349 5.72 9.72 -2.83
N THR A 350 6.99 10.11 -3.01
CA THR A 350 7.65 10.13 -4.32
C THR A 350 7.83 8.73 -4.90
N LEU A 351 8.17 7.73 -4.07
CA LEU A 351 8.25 6.34 -4.52
C LEU A 351 6.87 5.78 -4.93
N PHE A 352 5.81 6.17 -4.24
CA PHE A 352 4.44 5.83 -4.63
C PHE A 352 4.02 6.51 -5.93
N GLU A 353 4.50 7.72 -6.23
CA GLU A 353 4.30 8.32 -7.56
C GLU A 353 5.03 7.52 -8.65
N ALA A 354 6.27 7.09 -8.39
CA ALA A 354 7.00 6.24 -9.32
C ALA A 354 6.30 4.88 -9.52
N ALA A 355 5.73 4.30 -8.45
CA ALA A 355 4.89 3.10 -8.53
C ALA A 355 3.63 3.34 -9.38
N HIS A 356 2.98 4.49 -9.20
CA HIS A 356 1.80 4.87 -9.96
C HIS A 356 2.09 5.12 -11.45
N ARG A 357 3.25 5.71 -11.76
CA ARG A 357 3.61 6.09 -13.11
C ARG A 357 4.30 4.98 -13.90
N GLU A 358 5.12 4.17 -13.24
CA GLU A 358 6.00 3.20 -13.90
C GLU A 358 5.80 1.75 -13.40
N GLY A 359 4.99 1.51 -12.37
CA GLY A 359 4.87 0.17 -11.77
C GLY A 359 6.10 -0.28 -10.99
N ALA A 360 6.96 0.65 -10.57
CA ALA A 360 8.13 0.35 -9.76
C ALA A 360 7.73 -0.01 -8.32
N PRO A 361 8.31 -1.06 -7.69
CA PRO A 361 8.04 -1.35 -6.28
C PRO A 361 8.62 -0.27 -5.38
N VAL A 362 7.98 -0.03 -4.24
CA VAL A 362 8.48 0.87 -3.18
C VAL A 362 9.56 0.16 -2.37
N THR A 363 9.28 -1.04 -1.88
CA THR A 363 10.24 -1.92 -1.22
C THR A 363 10.70 -2.98 -2.23
N ARG A 364 12.02 -3.11 -2.40
CA ARG A 364 12.65 -3.86 -3.50
C ARG A 364 13.64 -4.86 -2.94
N ALA A 365 13.69 -6.05 -3.54
CA ALA A 365 14.79 -6.97 -3.32
C ALA A 365 16.09 -6.37 -3.84
N LEU A 366 17.23 -6.70 -3.22
CA LEU A 366 18.53 -6.14 -3.64
C LEU A 366 18.82 -6.47 -5.11
N TRP A 367 18.55 -7.69 -5.57
CA TRP A 367 18.78 -8.09 -6.97
C TRP A 367 17.97 -7.29 -7.99
N TYR A 368 16.86 -6.65 -7.59
CA TYR A 368 16.11 -5.76 -8.47
C TYR A 368 16.94 -4.51 -8.84
N GLU A 369 17.70 -3.98 -7.89
CA GLU A 369 18.60 -2.83 -8.06
C GLU A 369 19.99 -3.23 -8.55
N PHE A 370 20.42 -4.46 -8.23
CA PHE A 370 21.76 -4.99 -8.52
C PHE A 370 21.68 -6.33 -9.29
N PRO A 371 21.06 -6.36 -10.48
CA PRO A 371 20.79 -7.63 -11.19
C PRO A 371 22.04 -8.37 -11.67
N ALA A 372 23.19 -7.69 -11.75
CA ALA A 372 24.47 -8.31 -12.10
C ALA A 372 25.20 -8.93 -10.88
N ASP A 373 24.73 -8.65 -9.66
CA ASP A 373 25.36 -9.10 -8.43
C ASP A 373 24.66 -10.35 -7.88
N HIS A 374 25.25 -11.51 -8.18
CA HIS A 374 24.67 -12.81 -7.81
C HIS A 374 24.56 -13.04 -6.30
N HIS A 375 25.29 -12.28 -5.45
CA HIS A 375 25.19 -12.38 -3.99
C HIS A 375 23.88 -11.81 -3.43
N THR A 376 23.08 -11.15 -4.27
CA THR A 376 21.82 -10.51 -3.88
C THR A 376 20.59 -11.37 -4.17
N LEU A 377 20.75 -12.49 -4.87
CA LEU A 377 19.64 -13.31 -5.38
C LEU A 377 18.85 -14.02 -4.27
N ASP A 378 19.51 -14.42 -3.19
CA ASP A 378 18.95 -15.14 -2.04
C ASP A 378 18.82 -14.27 -0.79
N LYS A 379 19.00 -12.95 -0.92
CA LYS A 379 18.92 -12.00 0.20
C LYS A 379 17.47 -11.66 0.52
N GLU A 380 17.00 -12.25 1.61
CA GLU A 380 15.65 -12.05 2.16
C GLU A 380 15.65 -11.25 3.49
N ASP A 381 16.83 -10.93 4.03
CA ASP A 381 17.05 -10.24 5.30
C ASP A 381 17.36 -8.74 5.14
N ALA A 382 17.43 -8.24 3.90
CA ALA A 382 17.67 -6.85 3.57
C ALA A 382 16.78 -6.39 2.42
N VAL A 383 16.46 -5.09 2.40
CA VAL A 383 15.66 -4.48 1.34
C VAL A 383 16.24 -3.16 0.89
N MET A 384 15.92 -2.81 -0.36
CA MET A 384 16.06 -1.46 -0.88
C MET A 384 14.69 -0.76 -0.77
N LEU A 385 14.63 0.38 -0.07
CA LEU A 385 13.51 1.31 -0.18
C LEU A 385 13.80 2.26 -1.34
N GLY A 386 13.07 2.11 -2.43
CA GLY A 386 13.40 2.74 -3.70
C GLY A 386 14.81 2.36 -4.17
N PRO A 387 15.47 3.21 -4.97
CA PRO A 387 16.84 2.95 -5.41
C PRO A 387 17.92 3.45 -4.43
N ALA A 388 17.54 4.18 -3.37
CA ALA A 388 18.49 5.01 -2.62
C ALA A 388 18.77 4.53 -1.18
N VAL A 389 17.90 3.76 -0.55
CA VAL A 389 18.05 3.40 0.87
C VAL A 389 18.09 1.89 1.03
N LEU A 390 19.19 1.35 1.54
CA LEU A 390 19.29 -0.04 1.96
C LEU A 390 18.94 -0.13 3.45
N VAL A 391 18.10 -1.10 3.81
CA VAL A 391 17.71 -1.39 5.20
C VAL A 391 18.02 -2.85 5.49
N HIS A 392 18.73 -3.10 6.59
CA HIS A 392 18.97 -4.44 7.11
C HIS A 392 18.43 -4.51 8.56
N PRO A 393 17.13 -4.83 8.74
CA PRO A 393 16.50 -4.85 10.06
C PRO A 393 17.09 -5.94 10.96
N VAL A 394 16.94 -5.76 12.28
CA VAL A 394 17.28 -6.80 13.27
C VAL A 394 16.11 -7.76 13.40
N LEU A 395 16.32 -9.01 12.97
CA LEU A 395 15.23 -10.00 12.85
C LEU A 395 15.36 -11.20 13.80
N HIS A 396 16.22 -11.10 14.81
CA HIS A 396 16.45 -12.16 15.80
C HIS A 396 16.49 -11.60 17.21
N ALA A 397 15.94 -12.35 18.16
CA ALA A 397 15.96 -12.02 19.58
C ALA A 397 17.39 -11.96 20.15
N GLY A 398 17.64 -11.00 21.03
CA GLY A 398 18.91 -10.82 21.73
C GLY A 398 20.09 -10.46 20.82
N ALA A 399 19.85 -10.06 19.57
CA ALA A 399 20.92 -9.76 18.63
C ALA A 399 21.70 -8.52 19.07
N THR A 400 23.02 -8.69 19.21
CA THR A 400 23.98 -7.60 19.48
C THR A 400 24.79 -7.21 18.25
N GLN A 401 24.64 -7.96 17.16
CA GLN A 401 25.23 -7.68 15.85
C GLN A 401 24.38 -8.31 14.74
N VAL A 402 24.49 -7.77 13.53
CA VAL A 402 23.95 -8.36 12.30
C VAL A 402 25.03 -8.36 11.21
N THR A 403 24.96 -9.29 10.27
CA THR A 403 25.91 -9.38 9.16
C THR A 403 25.34 -8.67 7.94
N VAL A 404 25.80 -7.44 7.70
CA VAL A 404 25.32 -6.58 6.61
C VAL A 404 26.10 -6.87 5.33
N TYR A 405 25.37 -7.02 4.22
CA TYR A 405 25.91 -6.98 2.87
C TYR A 405 25.58 -5.63 2.20
N LEU A 406 26.61 -4.93 1.74
CA LEU A 406 26.47 -3.73 0.92
C LEU A 406 26.94 -4.07 -0.51
N PRO A 407 26.06 -3.98 -1.52
CA PRO A 407 26.42 -4.15 -2.93
C PRO A 407 27.42 -3.10 -3.42
N GLU A 408 27.89 -3.23 -4.66
CA GLU A 408 28.83 -2.28 -5.28
C GLU A 408 28.35 -0.82 -5.19
N GLY A 409 29.25 0.05 -4.71
CA GLY A 409 29.02 1.49 -4.58
C GLY A 409 29.50 2.08 -3.25
N ILE A 410 29.31 3.39 -3.10
CA ILE A 410 29.46 4.07 -1.80
C ILE A 410 28.13 3.98 -1.04
N TRP A 411 28.21 3.74 0.25
CA TRP A 411 27.07 3.70 1.16
C TRP A 411 27.35 4.55 2.40
N TYR A 412 26.40 5.41 2.75
CA TYR A 412 26.47 6.28 3.92
C TYR A 412 25.54 5.74 4.99
N ASP A 413 26.07 5.37 6.14
CA ASP A 413 25.26 5.03 7.30
C ASP A 413 24.38 6.23 7.69
N MET A 414 23.07 6.04 7.75
CA MET A 414 22.10 7.14 7.88
C MET A 414 22.12 7.79 9.27
N ASP A 415 22.69 7.13 10.28
CA ASP A 415 22.69 7.59 11.67
C ASP A 415 24.08 8.09 12.11
N THR A 416 25.16 7.45 11.63
CA THR A 416 26.55 7.83 11.96
C THR A 416 27.25 8.67 10.90
N ASN A 417 26.72 8.71 9.67
CA ASN A 417 27.36 9.24 8.47
C ASN A 417 28.67 8.52 8.07
N ALA A 418 28.96 7.35 8.67
CA ALA A 418 30.11 6.55 8.28
C ALA A 418 29.99 6.14 6.80
N VAL A 419 31.13 6.18 6.10
CA VAL A 419 31.19 5.85 4.68
C VAL A 419 31.72 4.43 4.50
N HIS A 420 30.96 3.61 3.79
CA HIS A 420 31.29 2.23 3.46
C HIS A 420 31.42 2.09 1.94
N ARG A 421 32.42 1.33 1.49
CA ARG A 421 32.59 0.96 0.08
C ARG A 421 32.22 -0.52 -0.08
N GLY A 422 31.22 -0.78 -0.90
CA GLY A 422 30.86 -2.12 -1.35
C GLY A 422 31.54 -2.49 -2.67
N PRO A 423 31.47 -3.75 -3.12
CA PRO A 423 30.75 -4.85 -2.47
C PRO A 423 31.47 -5.32 -1.21
N LYS A 424 30.75 -5.42 -0.08
CA LYS A 424 31.35 -5.79 1.21
C LYS A 424 30.33 -6.43 2.14
N THR A 425 30.76 -7.50 2.81
CA THR A 425 30.07 -8.08 3.97
C THR A 425 30.81 -7.73 5.25
N PHE A 426 30.10 -7.36 6.31
CA PHE A 426 30.72 -7.10 7.61
C PHE A 426 29.71 -7.20 8.76
N ASP A 427 30.23 -7.48 9.94
CA ASP A 427 29.42 -7.46 11.16
C ASP A 427 29.20 -6.00 11.60
N TYR A 428 27.93 -5.66 11.81
CA TYR A 428 27.47 -4.37 12.28
C TYR A 428 26.94 -4.53 13.71
N PRO A 429 27.60 -3.95 14.73
CA PRO A 429 27.10 -3.98 16.10
C PRO A 429 25.75 -3.26 16.21
N VAL A 430 24.78 -3.88 16.89
CA VAL A 430 23.46 -3.29 17.11
C VAL A 430 23.09 -3.31 18.59
N THR A 431 22.43 -2.25 19.01
CA THR A 431 21.68 -2.14 20.25
C THR A 431 20.19 -2.18 19.95
N MET A 432 19.35 -2.07 20.98
CA MET A 432 17.90 -2.01 20.80
C MET A 432 17.44 -0.79 19.97
N ALA A 433 18.23 0.27 19.92
CA ALA A 433 17.90 1.48 19.18
C ALA A 433 18.22 1.39 17.68
N ASP A 434 19.09 0.46 17.29
CA ASP A 434 19.69 0.49 15.96
C ASP A 434 18.87 -0.28 14.94
N THR A 435 18.78 0.27 13.73
CA THR A 435 18.25 -0.39 12.54
C THR A 435 19.17 -0.03 11.37
N PRO A 436 20.17 -0.88 11.06
CA PRO A 436 21.17 -0.58 10.03
C PRO A 436 20.52 -0.11 8.72
N THR A 437 20.74 1.17 8.41
CA THR A 437 20.12 1.86 7.27
C THR A 437 21.18 2.69 6.56
N PHE A 438 21.31 2.50 5.26
CA PHE A 438 22.37 3.10 4.47
C PHE A 438 21.80 3.84 3.25
N VAL A 439 22.26 5.07 3.03
CA VAL A 439 21.97 5.82 1.80
C VAL A 439 23.02 5.48 0.76
N ARG A 440 22.58 5.05 -0.42
CA ARG A 440 23.45 4.80 -1.56
C ARG A 440 24.01 6.13 -2.10
N GLY A 441 25.32 6.18 -2.32
CA GLY A 441 25.98 7.28 -3.01
C GLY A 441 25.45 7.40 -4.44
N GLY A 442 25.31 8.64 -4.91
CA GLY A 442 24.66 8.96 -6.17
C GLY A 442 23.19 9.37 -6.01
N TYR A 443 22.65 9.42 -4.78
CA TYR A 443 21.24 9.72 -4.54
C TYR A 443 20.99 10.91 -3.62
N ILE A 444 19.86 11.58 -3.87
CA ILE A 444 19.31 12.65 -3.04
C ILE A 444 17.97 12.18 -2.46
N ILE A 445 17.82 12.31 -1.14
CA ILE A 445 16.58 12.00 -0.42
C ILE A 445 15.98 13.28 0.15
N VAL A 446 14.68 13.46 -0.02
CA VAL A 446 13.93 14.57 0.57
C VAL A 446 13.09 14.08 1.74
N ARG A 447 13.22 14.73 2.89
CA ARG A 447 12.51 14.40 4.12
C ARG A 447 11.97 15.64 4.84
N ARG A 448 11.19 15.46 5.90
CA ARG A 448 10.67 16.53 6.77
C ARG A 448 11.08 16.29 8.22
N ASP A 449 11.98 17.12 8.75
CA ASP A 449 12.59 16.84 10.06
C ASP A 449 11.74 17.29 11.25
N ARG A 450 10.70 18.10 11.01
CA ARG A 450 9.76 18.54 12.05
C ARG A 450 8.77 17.42 12.37
N SER A 451 8.86 16.88 13.58
CA SER A 451 7.88 15.91 14.07
C SER A 451 6.53 16.59 14.31
N ARG A 452 5.46 15.96 13.83
CA ARG A 452 4.06 16.36 14.00
C ARG A 452 3.22 15.13 14.32
N ARG A 453 1.96 15.36 14.71
CA ARG A 453 1.04 14.30 15.13
C ARG A 453 0.48 13.41 14.01
N SER A 454 0.43 13.91 12.78
CA SER A 454 -0.11 13.22 11.59
C SER A 454 0.48 13.78 10.30
N THR A 455 0.31 13.10 9.17
CA THR A 455 0.81 13.59 7.87
C THR A 455 0.17 14.93 7.47
N ALA A 456 -1.11 15.12 7.76
CA ALA A 456 -1.82 16.37 7.50
C ALA A 456 -1.20 17.56 8.24
N ALA A 457 -0.77 17.36 9.49
CA ALA A 457 -0.08 18.40 10.27
C ALA A 457 1.33 18.73 9.73
N MET A 458 1.91 17.86 8.90
CA MET A 458 3.20 18.10 8.25
C MET A 458 3.09 18.83 6.91
N ALA A 459 1.88 18.98 6.34
CA ALA A 459 1.67 19.37 4.95
C ALA A 459 2.41 20.67 4.53
N ALA A 460 2.56 21.62 5.45
CA ALA A 460 3.24 22.90 5.22
C ALA A 460 4.68 22.97 5.77
N ASP A 461 5.22 21.89 6.33
CA ASP A 461 6.57 21.90 6.88
C ASP A 461 7.65 21.91 5.78
N PRO A 462 8.80 22.57 6.04
CA PRO A 462 9.90 22.66 5.09
C PRO A 462 10.56 21.30 4.88
N PHE A 463 11.16 21.15 3.70
CA PHE A 463 11.96 19.99 3.38
C PHE A 463 13.39 20.10 3.93
N THR A 464 13.96 18.96 4.25
CA THR A 464 15.39 18.73 4.43
C THR A 464 15.87 17.86 3.27
N VAL A 465 16.93 18.29 2.59
CA VAL A 465 17.49 17.59 1.43
C VAL A 465 18.79 16.92 1.87
N ILE A 466 18.83 15.60 1.82
CA ILE A 466 20.01 14.78 2.13
C ILE A 466 20.67 14.40 0.81
N VAL A 467 21.91 14.86 0.63
CA VAL A 467 22.70 14.59 -0.58
C VAL A 467 23.78 13.57 -0.22
N ALA A 468 23.70 12.37 -0.80
CA ALA A 468 24.71 11.33 -0.66
C ALA A 468 25.48 11.23 -1.99
N PRO A 469 26.63 11.92 -2.13
CA PRO A 469 27.37 11.92 -3.38
C PRO A 469 28.00 10.55 -3.69
N ASP A 470 28.11 10.22 -4.96
CA ASP A 470 28.95 9.10 -5.44
C ASP A 470 30.44 9.45 -5.40
N GLU A 471 31.30 8.58 -5.94
CA GLU A 471 32.74 8.80 -6.02
C GLU A 471 33.14 10.04 -6.82
N ALA A 472 32.34 10.39 -7.83
CA ALA A 472 32.55 11.55 -8.68
C ALA A 472 31.93 12.84 -8.09
N GLY A 473 31.32 12.75 -6.91
CA GLY A 473 30.69 13.89 -6.25
C GLY A 473 29.30 14.22 -6.77
N ASN A 474 28.66 13.29 -7.47
CA ASN A 474 27.35 13.51 -8.08
C ASN A 474 26.25 12.83 -7.28
N ALA A 475 25.04 13.37 -7.33
CA ALA A 475 23.85 12.70 -6.81
C ALA A 475 22.59 13.18 -7.54
N VAL A 476 21.58 12.30 -7.65
CA VAL A 476 20.29 12.62 -8.26
C VAL A 476 19.14 12.20 -7.35
N GLY A 477 18.04 12.93 -7.40
CA GLY A 477 16.81 12.52 -6.72
C GLY A 477 15.61 13.23 -7.30
N GLU A 478 14.43 12.81 -6.85
CA GLU A 478 13.17 13.44 -7.22
C GLU A 478 12.37 13.75 -5.97
N VAL A 479 11.50 14.75 -6.08
CA VAL A 479 10.43 15.00 -5.11
C VAL A 479 9.13 15.25 -5.85
N TYR A 480 8.08 14.54 -5.43
CA TYR A 480 6.73 14.71 -5.92
C TYR A 480 5.82 15.27 -4.82
N LEU A 481 5.00 16.26 -5.19
CA LEU A 481 4.02 16.91 -4.32
C LEU A 481 2.71 17.13 -5.07
N ASP A 482 1.59 16.88 -4.42
CA ASP A 482 0.25 17.28 -4.82
C ASP A 482 -0.54 17.64 -3.54
N ASP A 483 -1.87 17.69 -3.61
CA ASP A 483 -2.71 17.98 -2.44
C ASP A 483 -2.86 16.81 -1.45
N GLY A 484 -2.28 15.64 -1.75
CA GLY A 484 -2.31 14.45 -0.91
C GLY A 484 -3.66 13.72 -0.84
N LYS A 485 -4.72 14.17 -1.54
CA LYS A 485 -6.06 13.56 -1.42
C LYS A 485 -6.89 13.49 -2.71
N SER A 486 -6.91 14.51 -3.56
CA SER A 486 -7.80 14.54 -4.72
C SER A 486 -7.19 13.87 -5.95
N PHE A 487 -7.97 13.82 -7.04
CA PHE A 487 -7.49 13.41 -8.36
C PHE A 487 -6.95 14.58 -9.20
N GLN A 488 -6.82 15.80 -8.66
CA GLN A 488 -6.36 16.97 -9.42
C GLN A 488 -4.93 16.81 -9.98
N TYR A 489 -4.13 15.91 -9.41
CA TYR A 489 -2.83 15.57 -9.98
C TYR A 489 -2.93 15.03 -11.42
N GLN A 490 -4.04 14.36 -11.77
CA GLN A 490 -4.27 13.82 -13.12
C GLN A 490 -4.47 14.94 -14.16
N THR A 491 -4.92 16.12 -13.72
CA THR A 491 -5.07 17.31 -14.57
C THR A 491 -3.89 18.29 -14.43
N GLY A 492 -2.81 17.89 -13.74
CA GLY A 492 -1.57 18.66 -13.64
C GLY A 492 -1.41 19.48 -12.36
N ALA A 493 -2.30 19.34 -11.37
CA ALA A 493 -2.14 19.99 -10.07
C ALA A 493 -1.15 19.23 -9.17
N PHE A 494 0.10 19.17 -9.60
CA PHE A 494 1.22 18.59 -8.86
C PHE A 494 2.52 19.34 -9.17
N SER A 495 3.56 19.10 -8.38
CA SER A 495 4.92 19.55 -8.60
C SER A 495 5.86 18.37 -8.49
N ARG A 496 6.43 17.94 -9.62
CA ARG A 496 7.54 16.98 -9.65
C ARG A 496 8.83 17.72 -9.98
N ARG A 497 9.86 17.53 -9.16
CA ARG A 497 11.14 18.24 -9.25
C ARG A 497 12.28 17.24 -9.27
N ALA A 498 13.17 17.36 -10.24
CA ALA A 498 14.45 16.65 -10.22
C ALA A 498 15.46 17.48 -9.44
N LEU A 499 16.22 16.83 -8.57
CA LEU A 499 17.33 17.37 -7.82
C LEU A 499 18.62 16.77 -8.37
N THR A 500 19.61 17.62 -8.66
CA THR A 500 20.91 17.17 -9.15
C THR A 500 22.01 17.85 -8.35
N PHE A 501 22.94 17.06 -7.85
CA PHE A 501 24.17 17.52 -7.23
C PHE A 501 25.34 17.10 -8.10
N THR A 502 26.28 18.00 -8.36
CA THR A 502 27.38 17.74 -9.30
C THR A 502 28.73 18.11 -8.69
N ALA A 503 29.70 17.21 -8.82
CA ALA A 503 31.12 17.42 -8.47
C ALA A 503 31.34 18.10 -7.11
N PHE A 504 30.64 17.64 -6.06
CA PHE A 504 30.75 18.17 -4.69
C PHE A 504 30.44 19.66 -4.51
N SER A 505 29.82 20.31 -5.49
CA SER A 505 29.84 21.78 -5.56
C SER A 505 28.47 22.43 -5.66
N LYS A 506 27.53 21.85 -6.41
CA LYS A 506 26.31 22.56 -6.81
C LYS A 506 25.10 21.65 -6.70
N LEU A 507 24.12 22.07 -5.90
CA LEU A 507 22.78 21.48 -5.84
C LEU A 507 21.83 22.31 -6.70
N GLU A 508 21.17 21.67 -7.65
CA GLU A 508 20.18 22.30 -8.53
C GLU A 508 18.83 21.59 -8.41
N CYS A 509 17.77 22.34 -8.70
CA CYS A 509 16.40 21.85 -8.72
C CYS A 509 15.77 22.26 -10.05
N SER A 510 15.32 21.28 -10.84
CA SER A 510 14.70 21.50 -12.15
C SER A 510 13.47 22.40 -12.02
N ALA A 511 12.99 23.03 -13.10
CA ALA A 511 11.62 23.56 -13.11
C ALA A 511 10.59 22.44 -12.83
N PRO A 512 9.37 22.75 -12.35
CA PRO A 512 8.32 21.73 -12.19
C PRO A 512 7.97 21.13 -13.55
N VAL A 513 7.83 19.81 -13.60
CA VAL A 513 7.27 19.14 -14.79
C VAL A 513 5.76 19.43 -14.84
N THR A 514 5.27 20.03 -15.92
CA THR A 514 3.83 20.24 -16.16
C THR A 514 3.25 19.11 -17.01
N ALA A 515 1.95 18.84 -16.84
CA ALA A 515 1.25 17.73 -17.50
C ALA A 515 1.35 17.72 -19.05
N SER A 516 1.60 18.88 -19.69
CA SER A 516 1.74 18.94 -21.16
C SER A 516 3.00 18.27 -21.72
N ALA A 517 3.97 17.94 -20.86
CA ALA A 517 5.19 17.22 -21.26
C ALA A 517 5.05 15.68 -21.17
N ALA A 518 3.97 15.17 -20.55
CA ALA A 518 3.79 13.74 -20.29
C ALA A 518 2.95 13.00 -21.36
N ALA A 519 2.31 13.71 -22.30
CA ALA A 519 1.47 13.12 -23.34
C ALA A 519 2.24 12.68 -24.61
N GLY A 520 3.55 12.95 -24.69
CA GLY A 520 4.40 12.53 -25.81
C GLY A 520 4.94 11.11 -25.61
N GLY A 521 4.07 10.10 -25.53
CA GLY A 521 4.55 8.74 -25.28
C GLY A 521 3.54 7.61 -25.18
N VAL A 522 2.28 7.77 -25.58
CA VAL A 522 1.37 6.62 -25.80
C VAL A 522 0.37 7.02 -26.89
N GLY A 523 0.65 6.63 -28.13
CA GLY A 523 -0.16 7.01 -29.29
C GLY A 523 0.17 6.21 -30.54
N GLY A 524 0.26 4.88 -30.41
CA GLY A 524 0.29 3.98 -31.57
C GLY A 524 -1.14 3.61 -31.97
N ALA A 525 -1.88 4.54 -32.58
CA ALA A 525 -3.13 4.22 -33.24
C ALA A 525 -2.82 3.47 -34.54
N ALA A 526 -3.38 2.27 -34.66
CA ALA A 526 -3.46 1.55 -35.92
C ALA A 526 -4.12 2.44 -36.98
N ALA A 527 -3.45 2.61 -38.11
CA ALA A 527 -4.05 3.15 -39.32
C ALA A 527 -3.89 2.10 -40.42
N GLU A 528 -5.01 1.46 -40.74
CA GLU A 528 -5.20 0.64 -41.92
C GLU A 528 -4.85 1.42 -43.19
N GLY A 529 -4.23 0.71 -44.13
CA GLY A 529 -3.90 1.25 -45.43
C GLY A 529 -5.16 1.58 -46.24
N ALA A 530 -5.22 2.80 -46.75
CA ALA A 530 -6.02 3.14 -47.91
C ALA A 530 -5.21 4.10 -48.79
N THR A 531 -4.90 3.60 -49.99
CA THR A 531 -4.31 4.31 -51.12
C THR A 531 -5.12 5.54 -51.53
N ALA A 532 -4.45 6.67 -51.78
CA ALA A 532 -4.93 7.67 -52.72
C ALA A 532 -3.76 8.48 -53.32
N GLU A 533 -3.71 8.48 -54.64
CA GLU A 533 -2.80 9.20 -55.50
C GLU A 533 -2.79 10.72 -55.25
N THR A 534 -1.64 11.36 -55.44
CA THR A 534 -1.61 12.73 -56.02
C THR A 534 -0.36 12.93 -56.87
N LYS A 535 -0.62 13.33 -58.12
CA LYS A 535 0.35 13.68 -59.16
C LYS A 535 1.00 15.05 -58.89
N GLY A 536 2.31 15.10 -59.06
CA GLY A 536 2.99 15.91 -60.10
C GLY A 536 3.13 17.43 -59.92
N ALA A 537 4.38 17.87 -59.79
CA ALA A 537 5.09 19.02 -60.40
C ALA A 537 6.15 19.54 -59.41
N GLY A 538 7.41 19.83 -59.73
CA GLY A 538 8.18 19.84 -60.95
C GLY A 538 9.54 20.53 -60.67
N ALA A 539 10.55 20.14 -61.44
CA ALA A 539 11.80 20.85 -61.77
C ALA A 539 12.91 21.08 -60.71
N GLY A 540 14.11 20.55 -61.03
CA GLY A 540 15.33 21.37 -61.03
C GLY A 540 16.62 20.77 -60.46
N GLY A 541 17.50 20.24 -61.32
CA GLY A 541 18.94 20.61 -61.30
C GLY A 541 19.98 19.69 -60.64
N ALA A 542 20.51 18.75 -61.45
CA ALA A 542 21.93 18.41 -61.70
C ALA A 542 22.98 18.31 -60.56
N GLY A 543 23.75 17.19 -60.57
CA GLY A 543 25.16 17.19 -60.14
C GLY A 543 25.77 15.83 -59.76
N ALA A 544 26.41 15.15 -60.73
CA ALA A 544 27.55 14.20 -60.69
C ALA A 544 27.77 13.29 -59.43
N ALA A 545 27.65 11.95 -59.50
CA ALA A 545 28.47 10.93 -60.18
C ALA A 545 29.69 10.39 -59.38
N ALA A 546 29.74 9.04 -59.31
CA ALA A 546 30.87 8.13 -59.03
C ALA A 546 31.31 7.93 -57.57
N LEU A 547 31.58 6.73 -57.03
CA LEU A 547 31.65 5.31 -57.45
C LEU A 547 31.77 4.45 -56.14
N PRO A 548 31.80 3.09 -56.17
CA PRO A 548 31.08 2.26 -55.18
C PRO A 548 31.91 1.12 -54.51
N VAL A 549 31.22 0.27 -53.72
CA VAL A 549 31.38 -1.21 -53.57
C VAL A 549 32.72 -1.73 -53.00
N SER A 550 32.79 -2.40 -51.84
CA SER A 550 32.52 -3.83 -51.53
C SER A 550 33.39 -4.16 -50.29
N ALA A 551 33.20 -5.21 -49.50
CA ALA A 551 32.33 -6.40 -49.52
C ALA A 551 31.95 -6.73 -48.07
#